data_AF-A0A8T7JL77-F1
#
_entry.id   AF-A0A8T7JL77-F1
#
_cell.length_a   1.000
_cell.length_b   1.000
_cell.length_c   1.000
_cell.angle_alpha   90.00
_cell.angle_beta   90.00
_cell.angle_gamma   90.00
#
_symmetry.space_group_name_H-M   'P 1'
#
loop_
_entity.id
_entity.type
_entity.pdbx_description
1 polymer ?
#
loop_
_entity_poly.entity_id
_entity_poly.type
_entity_poly.pdbx_seq_one_letter_code
_entity_poly.pdbx_strand_id
1 'polypeptide(L)'
;MFIVRWLGNLAQNYQRCFLIFATGLITFMIGLALFYLSAKHYDAQPLLAELLTLVSLLLFAIGIVTAMIGYLSLTYYRWYHFFKKRNTTQGDDDAS
;
A
#
# COMPACT_ATOMS: atom_id res chain seq x y z
N MET A 1 -10.79 -5.59 -17.78
CA MET A 1 -10.95 -4.12 -17.57
C MET A 1 -11.94 -3.76 -16.44
N PHE A 2 -12.14 -4.61 -15.43
CA PHE A 2 -13.02 -4.29 -14.29
C PHE A 2 -12.25 -3.66 -13.12
N ILE A 3 -11.12 -4.25 -12.73
CA ILE A 3 -10.27 -3.75 -11.63
C ILE A 3 -9.86 -2.29 -11.88
N VAL A 4 -9.36 -1.96 -13.06
CA VAL A 4 -8.92 -0.59 -13.41
C VAL A 4 -10.04 0.44 -13.42
N ARG A 5 -11.27 0.04 -13.76
CA ARG A 5 -12.44 0.92 -13.76
C ARG A 5 -13.02 1.09 -12.35
N TRP A 6 -12.93 0.05 -11.54
CA TRP A 6 -13.26 0.08 -10.11
C TRP A 6 -12.25 0.92 -9.31
N LEU A 7 -10.95 0.80 -9.63
CA LEU A 7 -9.87 1.61 -9.08
C LEU A 7 -10.02 3.09 -9.49
N GLY A 8 -10.43 3.36 -10.72
CA GLY A 8 -10.74 4.71 -11.20
C GLY A 8 -11.89 5.38 -10.43
N ASN A 9 -12.91 4.61 -10.04
CA ASN A 9 -14.04 5.11 -9.24
C ASN A 9 -13.64 5.33 -7.75
N LEU A 10 -12.72 4.53 -7.23
CA LEU A 10 -12.09 4.74 -5.91
C LEU A 10 -11.13 5.94 -5.90
N ALA A 11 -10.40 6.16 -7.00
CA ALA A 11 -9.39 7.21 -7.15
C ALA A 11 -9.98 8.63 -7.26
N GLN A 12 -11.29 8.77 -7.49
CA GLN A 12 -11.98 10.06 -7.36
C GLN A 12 -11.87 10.61 -5.93
N ASN A 13 -11.61 9.75 -4.94
CA ASN A 13 -11.21 10.11 -3.59
C ASN A 13 -9.75 9.70 -3.33
N TYR A 14 -8.80 10.51 -3.82
CA TYR A 14 -7.36 10.37 -3.52
C TYR A 14 -7.09 10.16 -2.01
N GLN A 15 -7.86 10.85 -1.15
CA GLN A 15 -7.82 10.67 0.30
C GLN A 15 -8.12 9.25 0.78
N ARG A 16 -9.04 8.53 0.14
CA ARG A 16 -9.43 7.16 0.54
C ARG A 16 -8.35 6.16 0.18
N CYS A 17 -7.70 6.32 -0.97
CA CYS A 17 -6.55 5.47 -1.35
C CYS A 17 -5.36 5.72 -0.43
N PHE A 18 -5.09 6.97 -0.07
CA PHE A 18 -4.09 7.30 0.95
C PHE A 18 -4.45 6.71 2.32
N LEU A 19 -5.73 6.71 2.71
CA LEU A 19 -6.21 6.10 3.95
C LEU A 19 -5.98 4.59 3.99
N ILE A 20 -6.22 3.88 2.88
CA ILE A 20 -5.97 2.44 2.75
C ILE A 20 -4.47 2.14 2.85
N PHE A 21 -3.63 2.95 2.20
CA PHE A 21 -2.18 2.85 2.35
C PHE A 21 -1.74 3.10 3.80
N ALA A 22 -2.25 4.17 4.41
CA ALA A 22 -1.94 4.55 5.79
C ALA A 22 -2.40 3.48 6.80
N THR A 23 -3.56 2.86 6.60
CA THR A 23 -4.03 1.75 7.45
C THR A 23 -3.17 0.50 7.27
N GLY A 24 -2.73 0.19 6.05
CA GLY A 24 -1.72 -0.86 5.81
C GLY A 24 -0.39 -0.58 6.52
N LEU A 25 0.07 0.68 6.46
CA LEU A 25 1.31 1.13 7.11
C LEU A 25 1.21 1.07 8.65
N ILE A 26 0.08 1.48 9.22
CA ILE A 26 -0.17 1.40 10.66
C ILE A 26 -0.21 -0.07 11.11
N THR A 27 -0.90 -0.94 10.37
CA THR A 27 -0.94 -2.38 10.64
C THR A 27 0.45 -3.00 10.61
N PHE A 28 1.27 -2.61 9.63
CA PHE A 28 2.67 -3.02 9.53
C PHE A 28 3.51 -2.54 10.73
N MET A 29 3.36 -1.28 11.14
CA MET A 29 4.06 -0.72 12.30
C MET A 29 3.67 -1.43 13.60
N ILE A 30 2.39 -1.78 13.77
CA ILE A 30 1.91 -2.59 14.91
C ILE A 30 2.56 -3.98 14.91
N GLY A 31 2.61 -4.64 13.74
CA GLY A 31 3.30 -5.91 13.57
C GLY A 31 4.79 -5.83 13.95
N LEU A 32 5.47 -4.76 13.53
CA LEU A 32 6.87 -4.50 13.84
C LEU A 32 7.09 -4.24 15.34
N ALA A 33 6.20 -3.49 15.98
CA ALA A 33 6.24 -3.25 17.42
C ALA A 33 6.05 -4.55 18.23
N LEU A 34 5.10 -5.40 17.82
CA LEU A 34 4.91 -6.72 18.42
C LEU A 34 6.12 -7.62 18.23
N PHE A 35 6.72 -7.62 17.05
CA PHE A 35 7.94 -8.35 16.76
C PHE A 35 9.10 -7.90 17.67
N TYR A 36 9.28 -6.58 17.84
CA TYR A 36 10.31 -6.02 18.71
C TYR A 36 10.10 -6.37 20.19
N LEU A 37 8.85 -6.32 20.66
CA LEU A 37 8.50 -6.72 22.02
C LEU A 37 8.80 -8.20 22.27
N SER A 38 8.52 -9.03 21.27
CA SER A 38 8.77 -10.46 21.27
C SER A 38 10.26 -10.79 21.33
N ALA A 39 11.07 -10.11 20.51
CA ALA A 39 12.53 -10.24 20.52
C ALA A 39 13.15 -9.86 21.88
N LYS A 40 12.59 -8.85 22.57
CA LYS A 40 13.07 -8.42 23.89
C LYS A 40 12.71 -9.42 25.01
N HIS A 41 11.57 -10.12 24.91
CA HIS A 41 11.13 -11.12 25.90
C HIS A 41 11.59 -12.54 25.57
N TYR A 42 12.40 -12.71 24.52
CA TYR A 42 12.89 -14.00 24.04
C TYR A 42 13.67 -14.76 25.13
N ASP A 43 14.39 -14.03 25.99
CA ASP A 43 15.21 -14.59 27.07
C ASP A 43 14.37 -15.17 28.23
N ALA A 44 13.19 -14.59 28.49
CA ALA A 44 12.35 -14.96 29.63
C ALA A 44 11.38 -16.11 29.31
N GLN A 45 10.80 -16.14 28.10
CA GLN A 45 9.77 -17.11 27.70
C GLN A 45 9.88 -17.46 26.21
N PRO A 46 10.72 -18.43 25.83
CA PRO A 46 11.04 -18.71 24.42
C PRO A 46 9.83 -19.14 23.60
N LEU A 47 8.93 -19.95 24.18
CA LEU A 47 7.75 -20.48 23.49
C LEU A 47 6.74 -19.37 23.12
N LEU A 48 6.55 -18.38 24.01
CA LEU A 48 5.67 -17.25 23.75
C LEU A 48 6.27 -16.29 22.71
N ALA A 49 7.60 -16.17 22.70
CA ALA A 49 8.30 -15.35 21.72
C ALA A 49 8.22 -15.94 20.31
N GLU A 50 8.34 -17.26 20.14
CA GLU A 50 8.12 -17.92 18.84
C GLU A 50 6.70 -17.72 18.29
N LEU A 51 5.67 -17.80 19.14
CA LEU A 51 4.30 -17.59 18.68
C LEU A 51 4.05 -16.12 18.28
N LEU A 52 4.53 -15.17 19.09
CA LEU A 52 4.40 -13.74 18.79
C LEU A 52 5.15 -13.36 17.51
N THR A 53 6.34 -13.92 17.28
CA THR A 53 7.10 -13.70 16.03
C THR A 53 6.35 -14.23 14.81
N LEU A 54 5.72 -15.41 14.91
CA LEU A 54 4.88 -15.96 13.84
C LEU A 54 3.67 -15.07 13.53
N VAL A 55 2.97 -14.59 14.57
CA VAL A 55 1.83 -13.68 14.42
C VAL A 55 2.25 -12.35 13.81
N SER A 56 3.38 -11.78 14.25
CA SER A 56 3.87 -10.52 13.71
C SER A 56 4.37 -10.65 12.27
N LEU A 57 4.93 -11.80 11.87
CA LEU A 57 5.28 -12.11 10.48
C LEU A 57 4.02 -12.16 9.58
N LEU A 58 2.94 -12.73 10.09
CA LEU A 58 1.65 -12.76 9.39
C LEU A 58 1.07 -11.34 9.24
N LEU A 59 1.10 -10.53 10.30
CA LEU A 59 0.72 -9.10 10.22
C LEU A 59 1.58 -8.32 9.24
N PHE A 60 2.89 -8.60 9.19
CA PHE A 60 3.81 -8.02 8.24
C PHE A 60 3.39 -8.31 6.80
N ALA A 61 3.10 -9.58 6.49
CA ALA A 61 2.67 -9.99 5.17
C ALA A 61 1.38 -9.28 4.74
N ILE A 62 0.38 -9.22 5.62
CA ILE A 62 -0.89 -8.52 5.35
C ILE A 62 -0.66 -7.01 5.17
N GLY A 63 0.16 -6.40 6.02
CA GLY A 63 0.51 -4.99 5.96
C GLY A 63 1.20 -4.62 4.64
N ILE A 64 2.16 -5.44 4.19
CA ILE A 64 2.86 -5.26 2.90
C ILE A 64 1.90 -5.37 1.73
N VAL A 65 1.03 -6.39 1.71
CA VAL A 65 0.06 -6.57 0.62
C VAL A 65 -0.90 -5.39 0.57
N THR A 66 -1.40 -4.93 1.72
CA THR A 66 -2.30 -3.78 1.82
C THR A 66 -1.59 -2.48 1.37
N ALA A 67 -0.34 -2.28 1.79
CA ALA A 67 0.48 -1.13 1.38
C ALA A 67 0.80 -1.17 -0.13
N MET A 68 1.09 -2.34 -0.70
CA MET A 68 1.29 -2.51 -2.15
C MET A 68 0.05 -2.13 -2.93
N ILE A 69 -1.14 -2.56 -2.50
CA ILE A 69 -2.41 -2.22 -3.14
C ILE A 69 -2.63 -0.69 -3.10
N GLY A 70 -2.37 -0.05 -1.95
CA GLY A 70 -2.41 1.40 -1.81
C GLY A 70 -1.42 2.13 -2.73
N TYR A 71 -0.18 1.64 -2.83
CA TYR A 71 0.86 2.20 -3.69
C TYR A 71 0.57 2.04 -5.19
N LEU A 72 0.04 0.88 -5.59
CA LEU A 72 -0.43 0.62 -6.94
C LEU A 72 -1.54 1.61 -7.32
N SER A 73 -2.49 1.87 -6.42
CA SER A 73 -3.55 2.86 -6.65
C SER A 73 -3.02 4.27 -6.91
N LEU A 74 -1.99 4.71 -6.16
CA LEU A 74 -1.31 6.00 -6.34
C LEU A 74 -0.53 6.08 -7.67
N THR A 75 0.22 5.03 -7.99
CA THR A 75 1.05 4.98 -9.20
C THR A 75 0.20 4.95 -10.47
N TYR A 76 -0.93 4.24 -10.43
CA TYR A 76 -1.86 4.15 -11.56
C TYR A 76 -2.45 5.50 -11.95
N TYR A 77 -2.82 6.32 -10.96
CA TYR A 77 -3.34 7.66 -11.20
C TYR A 77 -2.30 8.58 -11.84
N ARG A 78 -1.05 8.51 -11.35
CA ARG A 78 0.06 9.31 -11.89
C ARG A 78 0.35 8.93 -13.34
N TRP A 79 0.34 7.64 -13.66
CA TRP A 79 0.54 7.15 -15.02
C TRP A 79 -0.61 7.55 -15.95
N TYR A 80 -1.87 7.42 -15.50
CA TYR A 80 -3.04 7.81 -16.29
C TYR A 80 -3.06 9.31 -16.62
N HIS A 81 -2.75 10.16 -15.64
CA HIS A 81 -2.65 11.60 -15.86
C HIS A 81 -1.50 11.96 -16.82
N PHE A 82 -0.33 11.32 -16.66
CA PHE A 82 0.82 11.55 -17.55
C PHE A 82 0.53 11.11 -18.99
N PHE A 83 -0.11 9.95 -19.17
CA PHE A 83 -0.45 9.43 -20.50
C PHE A 83 -1.53 10.27 -21.17
N LYS A 84 -2.56 10.71 -20.44
CA LYS A 84 -3.58 11.63 -20.97
C LYS A 84 -2.98 12.96 -21.42
N LYS A 85 -2.00 13.51 -20.69
CA LYS A 85 -1.34 14.77 -21.06
C LYS A 85 -0.52 14.65 -22.36
N ARG A 86 0.11 13.50 -22.62
CA ARG A 86 0.89 13.30 -23.85
C ARG A 86 0.06 13.26 -25.13
N ASN A 87 -1.23 12.96 -25.03
CA ASN A 87 -2.11 12.86 -26.19
C ASN A 87 -2.71 14.21 -26.61
N THR A 88 -2.62 15.24 -25.75
CA THR A 88 -3.16 16.58 -26.05
C THR A 88 -2.09 17.52 -26.60
N THR A 89 -0.80 17.29 -26.33
CA THR A 89 0.27 18.14 -26.88
C THR A 89 0.64 17.79 -28.32
N GLN A 90 0.26 16.62 -28.82
CA GLN A 90 0.58 16.20 -30.20
C GLN A 90 -0.53 16.54 -31.22
N GLY A 91 -1.44 17.46 -30.87
CA GLY A 91 -2.57 17.87 -31.73
C GLY A 91 -2.60 19.34 -32.13
N ASP A 92 -1.69 20.17 -31.59
CA ASP A 92 -1.65 21.62 -31.89
C ASP A 92 -0.46 22.01 -32.80
N ASP A 93 0.49 21.10 -33.08
CA ASP A 93 1.66 21.40 -33.93
C ASP A 93 1.40 21.13 -35.43
N ASP A 94 0.28 20.51 -35.79
CA ASP A 94 -0.10 20.18 -37.18
C ASP A 94 -1.05 21.24 -37.81
N ALA A 95 -1.20 22.40 -37.18
CA ALA A 95 -2.07 23.49 -37.63
C ALA A 95 -1.34 24.85 -37.76
N SER A 96 -0.06 24.82 -38.15
CA SER A 96 0.73 26.02 -38.52
C SER A 96 0.92 26.13 -40.03
#